data_AF-R9JQB0-F1
#
_entry.id   AF-R9JQB0-F1
#
_cell.length_a   1.000
_cell.length_b   1.000
_cell.length_c   1.000
_cell.angle_alpha   90.00
_cell.angle_beta   90.00
_cell.angle_gamma   90.00
#
_symmetry.space_group_name_H-M   'P 1'
#
loop_
_entity.id
_entity.type
_entity.pdbx_description
1 polymer ?
#
loop_
_entity_poly.entity_id
_entity_poly.type
_entity_poly.pdbx_seq_one_letter_code
_entity_poly.pdbx_strand_id
1 'polypeptide(L)'
;MRNKLVRRIALLLSVAVMSVSVVACGGGKGDAAQGEETTLTEEEYEAKAEELGEKLNSAMTDASSIDPNDVEAAKEFISGLKDPFIEFGSLKAPEKYAAAHEKFKSGCDAMVEYLDMMVTAMDSGDIDMEKMTSLITTIQNDFTEGASMLE
;
A
#
# COMPACT_ATOMS: atom_id res chain seq x y z
N MET A 1 -17.19 8.72 10.08
CA MET A 1 -15.77 9.03 9.81
C MET A 1 -14.94 7.75 9.88
N ARG A 2 -14.97 6.98 10.98
CA ARG A 2 -14.35 5.61 11.07
C ARG A 2 -14.63 4.69 9.87
N ASN A 3 -15.90 4.55 9.44
CA ASN A 3 -16.22 3.73 8.26
C ASN A 3 -15.70 4.28 6.91
N LYS A 4 -15.31 5.56 6.84
CA LYS A 4 -14.70 6.15 5.64
C LYS A 4 -13.20 5.88 5.61
N LEU A 5 -12.53 6.06 6.74
CA LEU A 5 -11.12 5.71 6.93
C LEU A 5 -10.87 4.22 6.69
N VAL A 6 -11.65 3.33 7.31
CA VAL A 6 -11.56 1.88 7.09
C VAL A 6 -11.76 1.55 5.61
N ARG A 7 -12.65 2.25 4.92
CA ARG A 7 -12.92 2.04 3.49
C ARG A 7 -11.80 2.57 2.57
N ARG A 8 -11.13 3.66 2.95
CA ARG A 8 -9.96 4.23 2.24
C ARG A 8 -8.71 3.38 2.46
N ILE A 9 -8.50 2.88 3.67
CA ILE A 9 -7.40 1.94 3.97
C ILE A 9 -7.69 0.57 3.35
N ALA A 10 -8.96 0.15 3.30
CA ALA A 10 -9.37 -1.04 2.54
C ALA A 10 -9.07 -0.92 1.03
N LEU A 11 -9.10 0.29 0.45
CA LEU A 11 -8.70 0.51 -0.95
C LEU A 11 -7.20 0.30 -1.15
N LEU A 12 -6.34 0.83 -0.26
CA LEU A 12 -4.90 0.52 -0.23
C LEU A 12 -4.67 -1.01 -0.10
N LEU A 13 -5.45 -1.66 0.75
CA LEU A 13 -5.42 -3.10 1.01
C LEU A 13 -5.92 -3.98 -0.14
N SER A 14 -6.82 -3.47 -0.98
CA SER A 14 -7.43 -4.25 -2.08
C SER A 14 -6.42 -4.70 -3.14
N VAL A 15 -5.24 -4.08 -3.19
CA VAL A 15 -4.12 -4.48 -4.03
C VAL A 15 -3.37 -5.69 -3.45
N ALA A 16 -3.39 -5.89 -2.13
CA ALA A 16 -2.73 -7.01 -1.46
C ALA A 16 -3.57 -8.30 -1.45
N VAL A 17 -4.88 -8.22 -1.72
CA VAL A 17 -5.79 -9.38 -1.72
C VAL A 17 -6.67 -9.32 -2.97
N MET A 18 -6.14 -9.81 -4.09
CA MET A 18 -6.96 -10.06 -5.28
C MET A 18 -7.94 -11.21 -5.02
N SER A 19 -9.09 -10.89 -4.41
CA SER A 19 -10.39 -11.48 -4.76
C SER A 19 -11.52 -10.72 -4.05
N VAL A 20 -12.57 -10.44 -4.81
CA VAL A 20 -13.90 -9.94 -4.41
C VAL A 20 -14.15 -8.41 -4.55
N SER A 21 -14.54 -8.08 -5.79
CA SER A 21 -15.71 -7.25 -6.14
C SER A 21 -15.70 -5.74 -5.87
N VAL A 22 -15.25 -5.01 -6.90
CA VAL A 22 -15.83 -3.78 -7.49
C VAL A 22 -16.89 -3.05 -6.66
N VAL A 23 -16.54 -1.90 -6.07
CA VAL A 23 -17.52 -0.85 -5.71
C VAL A 23 -16.98 0.53 -6.11
N ALA A 24 -17.52 0.99 -7.24
CA ALA A 24 -17.95 2.35 -7.58
C ALA A 24 -17.21 3.57 -6.98
N CYS A 25 -16.54 4.31 -7.88
CA CYS A 25 -16.14 5.71 -7.74
C CYS A 25 -17.30 6.63 -7.32
N GLY A 26 -17.01 7.59 -6.45
CA GLY A 26 -17.90 8.70 -6.10
C GLY A 26 -17.10 9.84 -5.48
N GLY A 27 -16.80 10.86 -6.27
CA GLY A 27 -15.74 11.85 -6.02
C GLY A 27 -16.03 13.01 -5.06
N GLY A 28 -15.03 13.90 -4.95
CA GLY A 28 -15.13 15.16 -4.21
C GLY A 28 -13.78 15.87 -4.09
N LYS A 29 -13.52 16.77 -5.04
CA LYS A 29 -12.31 17.61 -5.19
C LYS A 29 -12.09 18.58 -4.01
N GLY A 30 -10.85 18.72 -3.53
CA GLY A 30 -10.44 19.73 -2.55
C GLY A 30 -8.93 19.95 -2.55
N ASP A 31 -8.54 21.22 -2.55
CA ASP A 31 -7.23 21.80 -2.86
C ASP A 31 -6.13 21.59 -1.80
N ALA A 32 -4.89 21.83 -2.25
CA ALA A 32 -3.59 21.51 -1.65
C ALA A 32 -3.16 22.34 -0.41
N ALA A 33 -2.17 21.84 0.35
CA ALA A 33 -1.00 22.62 0.79
C ALA A 33 0.13 21.73 1.35
N GLN A 34 1.37 22.17 1.10
CA GLN A 34 2.64 21.52 1.41
C GLN A 34 3.11 21.75 2.86
N GLY A 35 3.72 20.71 3.44
CA GLY A 35 5.05 20.79 4.06
C GLY A 35 5.19 21.45 5.44
N GLU A 36 5.08 20.64 6.49
CA GLU A 36 5.97 20.68 7.66
C GLU A 36 5.94 19.30 8.35
N GLU A 37 7.04 18.92 8.99
CA GLU A 37 7.30 17.63 9.67
C GLU A 37 6.43 17.39 10.93
N THR A 38 5.23 17.96 10.94
CA THR A 38 4.21 17.87 11.99
C THR A 38 3.30 16.68 11.75
N THR A 39 2.92 15.99 12.82
CA THR A 39 1.87 14.96 12.80
C THR A 39 0.68 15.43 11.99
N LEU A 40 0.25 14.61 11.03
CA LEU A 40 -0.86 14.95 10.15
C LEU A 40 -2.16 15.07 10.96
N THR A 41 -3.05 15.96 10.53
CA THR A 41 -4.44 15.93 10.98
C THR A 41 -5.14 14.66 10.50
N GLU A 42 -6.27 14.30 11.09
CA GLU A 42 -7.05 13.14 10.65
C GLU A 42 -7.45 13.25 9.16
N GLU A 43 -7.83 14.45 8.71
CA GLU A 43 -8.24 14.69 7.33
C GLU A 43 -7.07 14.57 6.34
N GLU A 44 -5.90 15.11 6.68
CA GLU A 44 -4.70 15.00 5.84
C GLU A 44 -4.20 13.56 5.77
N TYR A 45 -4.21 12.84 6.89
CA TYR A 45 -3.85 11.43 6.93
C TYR A 45 -4.79 10.58 6.07
N GLU A 46 -6.10 10.83 6.16
CA GLU A 46 -7.11 10.18 5.31
C GLU A 46 -6.94 10.49 3.83
N ALA A 47 -6.70 11.75 3.48
CA ALA A 47 -6.49 12.18 2.10
C ALA A 47 -5.22 11.56 1.51
N LYS A 48 -4.14 11.48 2.31
CA LYS A 48 -2.91 10.81 1.90
C LYS A 48 -3.08 9.32 1.69
N ALA A 49 -3.81 8.64 2.57
CA ALA A 49 -4.14 7.23 2.38
C ALA A 49 -4.92 6.99 1.07
N GLU A 50 -5.89 7.86 0.76
CA GLU A 50 -6.68 7.78 -0.47
C GLU A 50 -5.83 8.06 -1.73
N GLU A 51 -5.03 9.14 -1.73
CA GLU A 51 -4.11 9.48 -2.82
C GLU A 51 -3.19 8.30 -3.16
N LEU A 52 -2.63 7.66 -2.14
CA LEU A 52 -1.70 6.54 -2.31
C LEU A 52 -2.40 5.27 -2.81
N GLY A 53 -3.64 5.02 -2.35
CA GLY A 53 -4.48 3.95 -2.89
C GLY A 53 -4.81 4.15 -4.37
N GLU A 54 -5.13 5.39 -4.78
CA GLU A 54 -5.37 5.72 -6.18
C GLU A 54 -4.11 5.55 -7.05
N LYS A 55 -2.94 5.97 -6.56
CA LYS A 55 -1.65 5.75 -7.24
C LYS A 55 -1.39 4.26 -7.47
N LEU A 56 -1.59 3.42 -6.45
CA LEU A 56 -1.43 1.96 -6.58
C LEU A 56 -2.40 1.37 -7.60
N ASN A 57 -3.67 1.78 -7.57
CA ASN A 57 -4.66 1.27 -8.50
C ASN A 57 -4.38 1.70 -9.96
N SER A 58 -3.91 2.94 -10.15
CA SER A 58 -3.47 3.42 -11.46
C SER A 58 -2.29 2.60 -11.96
N ALA A 59 -1.26 2.41 -11.12
CA ALA A 59 -0.10 1.59 -11.48
C ALA A 59 -0.52 0.17 -11.86
N MET A 60 -1.39 -0.48 -11.08
CA MET A 60 -1.90 -1.82 -11.39
C MET A 60 -2.70 -1.89 -12.70
N THR A 61 -3.39 -0.82 -13.07
CA THR A 61 -4.08 -0.74 -14.38
C THR A 61 -3.05 -0.69 -15.52
N ASP A 62 -1.98 0.07 -15.32
CA ASP A 62 -0.89 0.21 -16.30
C ASP A 62 -0.08 -1.08 -16.45
N ALA A 63 -0.08 -1.96 -15.45
CA ALA A 63 0.56 -3.29 -15.50
C ALA A 63 0.11 -4.12 -16.72
N SER A 64 -1.16 -3.97 -17.14
CA SER A 64 -1.72 -4.68 -18.30
C SER A 64 -1.10 -4.31 -19.64
N SER A 65 -0.36 -3.20 -19.69
CA SER A 65 0.33 -2.70 -20.88
C SER A 65 1.78 -3.17 -21.00
N ILE A 66 2.32 -3.85 -19.98
CA ILE A 66 3.70 -4.34 -19.95
C ILE A 66 3.82 -5.59 -20.83
N ASP A 67 4.84 -5.62 -21.69
CA ASP A 67 5.16 -6.82 -22.48
C ASP A 67 5.65 -7.92 -21.52
N PRO A 68 5.03 -9.12 -21.50
CA PRO A 68 5.44 -10.21 -20.63
C PRO A 68 6.86 -10.74 -20.90
N ASN A 69 7.48 -10.37 -22.02
CA ASN A 69 8.87 -10.73 -22.36
C ASN A 69 9.87 -9.63 -21.98
N ASP A 70 9.41 -8.44 -21.58
CA ASP A 70 10.27 -7.35 -21.16
C ASP A 70 10.47 -7.39 -19.64
N VAL A 71 11.48 -8.16 -19.23
CA VAL A 71 11.83 -8.38 -17.82
C VAL A 71 12.25 -7.07 -17.14
N GLU A 72 12.92 -6.17 -17.86
CA GLU A 72 13.36 -4.89 -17.29
C GLU A 72 12.16 -3.97 -17.05
N ALA A 73 11.22 -3.88 -18.00
CA ALA A 73 9.97 -3.15 -17.78
C ALA A 73 9.15 -3.74 -16.62
N ALA A 74 9.10 -5.07 -16.47
CA ALA A 74 8.44 -5.71 -15.34
C ALA A 74 9.12 -5.37 -13.99
N LYS A 75 10.45 -5.34 -13.95
CA LYS A 75 11.21 -4.95 -12.75
C LYS A 75 11.04 -3.48 -12.38
N GLU A 76 11.05 -2.58 -13.37
CA GLU A 76 10.78 -1.16 -13.15
C GLU A 76 9.37 -0.95 -12.60
N PHE A 77 8.38 -1.66 -13.17
CA PHE A 77 7.01 -1.62 -12.69
C PHE A 77 6.89 -2.10 -11.24
N ILE A 78 7.42 -3.28 -10.92
CA ILE A 78 7.38 -3.83 -9.54
C ILE A 78 8.11 -2.90 -8.58
N SER A 79 9.23 -2.31 -9.01
CA SER A 79 9.97 -1.34 -8.19
C SER A 79 9.15 -0.07 -7.93
N GLY A 80 8.42 0.41 -8.93
CA GLY A 80 7.53 1.57 -8.80
C GLY A 80 6.32 1.34 -7.89
N LEU A 81 5.87 0.08 -7.75
CA LEU A 81 4.81 -0.27 -6.78
C LEU A 81 5.23 -0.05 -5.32
N LYS A 82 6.53 0.07 -5.03
CA LYS A 82 7.03 0.26 -3.66
C LYS A 82 6.74 1.67 -3.14
N ASP A 83 6.79 2.67 -4.01
CA ASP A 83 6.75 4.08 -3.60
C ASP A 83 5.53 4.42 -2.74
N PRO A 84 4.30 3.97 -3.07
CA PRO A 84 3.14 4.27 -2.23
C PRO A 84 3.20 3.63 -0.85
N PHE A 85 3.80 2.44 -0.70
CA PHE A 85 3.98 1.77 0.59
C PHE A 85 5.04 2.49 1.44
N ILE A 86 6.13 2.92 0.82
CA ILE A 86 7.19 3.70 1.49
C ILE A 86 6.62 5.04 1.95
N GLU A 87 5.89 5.75 1.07
CA GLU A 87 5.27 7.03 1.42
C GLU A 87 4.26 6.84 2.55
N PHE A 88 3.38 5.84 2.46
CA PHE A 88 2.39 5.57 3.51
C PHE A 88 3.04 5.22 4.86
N GLY A 89 3.98 4.28 4.90
CA GLY A 89 4.66 3.87 6.14
C GLY A 89 5.54 4.96 6.78
N SER A 90 5.84 6.03 6.03
CA SER A 90 6.56 7.20 6.53
C SER A 90 5.67 8.28 7.14
N LEU A 91 4.34 8.19 6.96
CA LEU A 91 3.42 9.21 7.46
C LEU A 91 3.45 9.27 8.99
N LYS A 92 3.33 10.49 9.52
CA LYS A 92 3.12 10.69 10.96
C LYS A 92 1.62 10.72 11.24
N ALA A 93 1.06 9.57 11.55
CA ALA A 93 -0.36 9.44 11.87
C ALA A 93 -0.74 10.21 13.15
N PRO A 94 -1.96 10.78 13.24
CA PRO A 94 -2.45 11.39 14.47
C PRO A 94 -2.55 10.36 15.60
N GLU A 95 -2.48 10.81 16.85
CA GLU A 95 -2.39 9.94 18.05
C GLU A 95 -3.48 8.85 18.07
N LYS A 96 -4.70 9.20 17.67
CA LYS A 96 -5.84 8.29 17.55
C LYS A 96 -5.60 7.10 16.61
N TYR A 97 -4.77 7.27 15.57
CA TYR A 97 -4.45 6.26 14.58
C TYR A 97 -3.03 5.72 14.71
N ALA A 98 -2.23 6.20 15.67
CA ALA A 98 -0.81 5.85 15.79
C ALA A 98 -0.59 4.34 15.93
N ALA A 99 -1.34 3.66 16.81
CA ALA A 99 -1.23 2.21 16.99
C ALA A 99 -1.62 1.42 15.72
N ALA A 100 -2.69 1.82 15.05
CA ALA A 100 -3.10 1.21 13.79
C ALA A 100 -2.06 1.48 12.68
N HIS A 101 -1.46 2.67 12.68
CA HIS A 101 -0.44 3.06 11.71
C HIS A 101 0.87 2.32 11.90
N GLU A 102 1.30 2.05 13.13
CA GLU A 102 2.46 1.20 13.40
C GLU A 102 2.29 -0.19 12.78
N LYS A 103 1.08 -0.75 12.87
CA LYS A 103 0.72 -2.01 12.21
C LYS A 103 0.78 -1.88 10.70
N PHE A 104 0.14 -0.86 10.12
CA PHE A 104 0.22 -0.66 8.67
C PHE A 104 1.63 -0.42 8.15
N LYS A 105 2.47 0.28 8.92
CA LYS A 105 3.88 0.49 8.59
C LYS A 105 4.62 -0.84 8.50
N SER A 106 4.47 -1.72 9.50
CA SER A 106 5.06 -3.06 9.47
C SER A 106 4.60 -3.86 8.24
N GLY A 107 3.30 -3.79 7.90
CA GLY A 107 2.78 -4.39 6.66
C GLY A 107 3.36 -3.77 5.38
N CYS A 108 3.57 -2.46 5.35
CA CYS A 108 4.19 -1.75 4.22
C CYS A 108 5.65 -2.13 4.05
N ASP A 109 6.42 -2.19 5.14
CA ASP A 109 7.82 -2.60 5.14
C ASP A 109 7.96 -4.04 4.60
N ALA A 110 7.07 -4.94 5.05
CA ALA A 110 7.02 -6.32 4.55
C ALA A 110 6.61 -6.41 3.06
N MET A 111 5.71 -5.54 2.60
CA MET A 111 5.34 -5.46 1.18
C MET A 111 6.50 -4.97 0.31
N VAL A 112 7.23 -3.95 0.76
CA VAL A 112 8.43 -3.45 0.07
C VAL A 112 9.47 -4.56 -0.06
N GLU A 113 9.72 -5.29 1.03
CA GLU A 113 10.67 -6.41 1.02
C GLU A 113 10.18 -7.57 0.12
N TYR A 114 8.87 -7.84 0.07
CA TYR A 114 8.30 -8.81 -0.85
C TYR A 114 8.50 -8.41 -2.32
N LEU A 115 8.26 -7.14 -2.67
CA LEU A 115 8.48 -6.63 -4.03
C LEU A 115 9.97 -6.67 -4.42
N ASP A 116 10.88 -6.32 -3.50
CA ASP A 116 12.32 -6.44 -3.72
C ASP A 116 12.77 -7.89 -3.94
N MET A 117 12.16 -8.84 -3.21
CA MET A 117 12.39 -10.27 -3.43
C MET A 117 11.93 -10.69 -4.83
N MET A 118 10.76 -10.23 -5.29
CA MET A 118 10.27 -10.56 -6.64
C MET A 118 11.19 -10.03 -7.73
N VAL A 119 11.70 -8.80 -7.59
CA VAL A 119 12.71 -8.25 -8.51
C VAL A 119 13.99 -9.09 -8.50
N THR A 120 14.49 -9.44 -7.31
CA THR A 120 15.69 -10.28 -7.16
C THR A 120 15.49 -11.68 -7.76
N ALA A 121 14.29 -12.24 -7.65
CA ALA A 121 13.94 -13.54 -8.21
C ALA A 121 13.90 -13.51 -9.75
N MET A 122 13.52 -12.38 -10.37
CA MET A 122 13.60 -12.22 -11.83
C MET A 122 15.04 -12.26 -12.35
N ASP A 123 16.00 -11.76 -11.56
CA ASP A 123 17.43 -11.77 -11.91
C ASP A 123 18.10 -13.12 -11.62
N SER A 124 17.75 -13.74 -10.49
CA SER A 124 18.42 -14.95 -10.00
C SER A 124 17.73 -16.25 -10.43
N GLY A 125 16.43 -16.21 -10.74
CA GLY A 125 15.58 -17.38 -10.94
C GLY A 125 15.21 -18.12 -9.64
N ASP A 126 15.69 -17.64 -8.49
CA ASP A 126 15.51 -18.29 -7.19
C ASP A 126 14.56 -17.47 -6.29
N ILE A 127 13.65 -18.17 -5.61
CA ILE A 127 12.73 -17.59 -4.64
C ILE A 127 12.92 -18.29 -3.29
N ASP A 128 13.18 -17.51 -2.25
CA ASP A 128 13.14 -17.99 -0.87
C ASP A 128 11.67 -18.15 -0.44
N MET A 129 11.16 -19.37 -0.58
CA MET A 129 9.75 -19.69 -0.28
C MET A 129 9.39 -19.54 1.20
N GLU A 130 10.35 -19.75 2.11
CA GLU A 130 10.13 -19.57 3.55
C GLU A 130 9.97 -18.08 3.87
N LYS A 131 10.90 -17.27 3.36
CA LYS A 131 10.83 -15.82 3.51
C LYS A 131 9.59 -15.23 2.84
N MET A 132 9.25 -15.68 1.64
CA MET A 132 8.03 -15.26 0.94
C MET A 132 6.78 -15.53 1.77
N THR A 133 6.66 -16.74 2.35
CA THR A 133 5.53 -17.12 3.21
C THR A 133 5.47 -16.25 4.46
N SER A 134 6.63 -15.99 5.07
CA SER A 134 6.74 -15.11 6.24
C SER A 134 6.26 -13.69 5.91
N LEU A 135 6.72 -13.12 4.80
CA LEU A 135 6.35 -11.76 4.38
C LEU A 135 4.85 -11.65 4.09
N ILE A 136 4.28 -12.62 3.34
CA ILE A 136 2.84 -12.65 3.06
C ILE A 136 2.03 -12.71 4.36
N THR A 137 2.48 -13.53 5.33
CA THR A 137 1.83 -13.64 6.63
C THR A 137 1.89 -12.33 7.41
N THR A 138 3.05 -11.67 7.45
CA THR A 138 3.22 -10.35 8.09
C THR A 138 2.31 -9.31 7.44
N ILE A 139 2.32 -9.21 6.11
CA ILE A 139 1.45 -8.30 5.34
C ILE A 139 -0.01 -8.52 5.76
N GLN A 140 -0.51 -9.75 5.66
CA GLN A 140 -1.91 -10.07 5.96
C GLN A 140 -2.28 -9.75 7.41
N ASN A 141 -1.46 -10.20 8.37
CA ASN A 141 -1.74 -10.01 9.79
C ASN A 141 -1.71 -8.54 10.17
N ASP A 142 -0.64 -7.82 9.83
CA ASP A 142 -0.47 -6.45 10.28
C ASP A 142 -1.46 -5.49 9.64
N PHE A 143 -1.80 -5.68 8.36
CA PHE A 143 -2.86 -4.88 7.76
C PHE A 143 -4.24 -5.21 8.35
N THR A 144 -4.53 -6.48 8.65
CA THR A 144 -5.82 -6.88 9.27
C THR A 144 -5.91 -6.34 10.70
N GLU A 145 -4.86 -6.50 11.49
CA GLU A 145 -4.78 -5.97 12.85
C GLU A 145 -4.90 -4.45 12.86
N GLY A 146 -4.14 -3.76 12.02
CA GLY A 146 -4.23 -2.30 11.87
C GLY A 146 -5.65 -1.86 11.51
N ALA A 147 -6.33 -2.56 10.58
CA ALA A 147 -7.71 -2.26 10.22
C ALA A 147 -8.69 -2.47 11.39
N SER A 148 -8.54 -3.58 12.14
CA SER A 148 -9.38 -3.87 13.30
C SER A 148 -9.23 -2.84 14.44
N MET A 149 -8.06 -2.19 14.54
CA MET A 149 -7.82 -1.13 15.51
C MET A 149 -8.52 0.19 15.16
N LEU A 150 -9.00 0.32 13.91
CA LEU A 150 -9.78 1.48 13.45
C LEU A 150 -11.30 1.28 13.62
N GLU A 151 -11.75 0.03 13.80
CA GLU A 151 -13.16 -0.33 14.01
C GLU A 151 -13.70 0.16 15.34
#